data_AF-A0A9E5FW26-F1
#
_entry.id   AF-A0A9E5FW26-F1
#
_cell.length_a   1.000
_cell.length_b   1.000
_cell.length_c   1.000
_cell.angle_alpha   90.00
_cell.angle_beta   90.00
_cell.angle_gamma   90.00
#
_symmetry.space_group_name_H-M   'P 1'
#
loop_
_entity.id
_entity.type
_entity.pdbx_description
1 polymer ?
#
loop_
_entity_poly.entity_id
_entity_poly.type
_entity_poly.pdbx_seq_one_letter_code
_entity_poly.pdbx_strand_id
1 'polypeptide(L)'
;APLVCDATSDIFSRPFDLNAHELLFASGQKNLGASGITMVLVKKSFLERADPSLPPMLSYANFAKTESRPNTPPTFGVRVIGLMAQWTHEFGGPAAFGPRNAAKAAHIYKAIDGSGGFYRPSMRADCRSDMSISFQLPSDAHVDRFVAEAESEGLCGLRGHREWGGIRACVYNAFPAKGCEVLADFMGAFAKRNG
;
A
#
# COMPACT_ATOMS: atom_id res chain seq x y z
N ALA A 1 -17.02 -11.02 -17.59
CA ALA A 1 -16.20 -11.94 -16.76
C ALA A 1 -16.16 -11.40 -15.33
N PRO A 2 -16.02 -12.24 -14.27
CA PRO A 2 -15.91 -11.73 -12.91
C PRO A 2 -14.64 -10.89 -12.74
N LEU A 3 -14.75 -9.71 -12.15
CA LEU A 3 -13.63 -8.87 -11.76
C LEU A 3 -13.13 -9.29 -10.37
N VAL A 4 -11.86 -9.69 -10.32
CA VAL A 4 -11.16 -10.05 -9.09
C VAL A 4 -9.99 -9.10 -8.89
N CYS A 5 -9.86 -8.52 -7.69
CA CYS A 5 -8.85 -7.50 -7.39
C CYS A 5 -8.01 -7.86 -6.17
N ASP A 6 -6.69 -7.73 -6.30
CA ASP A 6 -5.77 -7.60 -5.17
C ASP A 6 -5.67 -6.12 -4.79
N ALA A 7 -6.23 -5.75 -3.64
CA ALA A 7 -6.21 -4.40 -3.09
C ALA A 7 -5.27 -4.30 -1.87
N THR A 8 -4.32 -5.23 -1.72
CA THR A 8 -3.50 -5.35 -0.51
C THR A 8 -2.80 -4.05 -0.13
N SER A 9 -2.28 -3.29 -1.10
CA SER A 9 -1.53 -2.04 -0.83
C SER A 9 -2.37 -0.77 -0.76
N ASP A 10 -3.64 -0.79 -1.16
CA ASP A 10 -4.43 0.42 -1.32
C ASP A 10 -5.89 0.31 -0.84
N ILE A 11 -6.30 -0.81 -0.25
CA ILE A 11 -7.60 -0.95 0.40
C ILE A 11 -7.81 0.17 1.42
N PHE A 12 -8.97 0.83 1.38
CA PHE A 12 -9.32 1.99 2.21
C PHE A 12 -8.43 3.24 2.06
N SER A 13 -7.56 3.31 1.05
CA SER A 13 -6.74 4.51 0.78
C SER A 13 -7.52 5.64 0.10
N ARG A 14 -8.59 5.30 -0.62
CA ARG A 14 -9.46 6.21 -1.38
C ARG A 14 -10.80 5.55 -1.67
N PRO A 15 -11.85 6.31 -2.04
CA PRO A 15 -13.11 5.73 -2.49
C PRO A 15 -12.90 4.92 -3.79
N PHE A 16 -13.60 3.80 -3.90
CA PHE A 16 -13.73 3.03 -5.13
C PHE A 16 -15.06 2.27 -5.13
N ASP A 17 -15.52 1.85 -6.31
CA ASP A 17 -16.75 1.07 -6.42
C ASP A 17 -16.52 -0.40 -6.05
N LEU A 18 -16.91 -0.76 -4.83
CA LEU A 18 -16.85 -2.15 -4.36
C LEU A 18 -17.81 -3.06 -5.16
N ASN A 19 -18.94 -2.52 -5.66
CA ASN A 19 -19.93 -3.32 -6.37
C ASN A 19 -19.46 -3.74 -7.77
N ALA A 20 -18.46 -3.07 -8.33
CA ALA A 20 -17.82 -3.47 -9.58
C ALA A 20 -17.05 -4.80 -9.49
N HIS A 21 -16.80 -5.32 -8.28
CA HIS A 21 -15.95 -6.49 -8.04
C HIS A 21 -16.76 -7.69 -7.55
N GLU A 22 -16.48 -8.89 -8.07
CA GLU A 22 -17.04 -10.14 -7.56
C GLU A 22 -16.28 -10.65 -6.34
N LEU A 23 -14.97 -10.43 -6.33
CA LEU A 23 -14.08 -10.73 -5.23
C LEU A 23 -12.96 -9.69 -5.13
N LEU A 24 -12.67 -9.25 -3.93
CA LEU A 24 -11.50 -8.45 -3.61
C LEU A 24 -10.81 -9.04 -2.39
N PHE A 25 -9.48 -9.05 -2.39
CA PHE A 25 -8.72 -9.44 -1.20
C PHE A 25 -7.65 -8.41 -0.86
N ALA A 26 -7.30 -8.35 0.42
CA ALA A 26 -6.22 -7.53 0.92
C ALA A 26 -5.51 -8.22 2.09
N SER A 27 -4.22 -8.47 1.93
CA SER A 27 -3.37 -8.98 3.01
C SER A 27 -3.12 -7.90 4.06
N GLY A 28 -3.10 -8.27 5.34
CA GLY A 28 -3.17 -7.31 6.44
C GLY A 28 -1.95 -6.39 6.61
N GLN A 29 -0.75 -6.86 6.22
CA GLN A 29 0.55 -6.25 6.53
C GLN A 29 0.89 -4.94 5.82
N LYS A 30 0.03 -4.45 4.92
CA LYS A 30 0.25 -3.16 4.26
C LYS A 30 -0.63 -2.10 4.90
N ASN A 31 -1.84 -1.91 4.39
CA ASN A 31 -2.71 -0.81 4.83
C ASN A 31 -3.64 -1.17 6.01
N LEU A 32 -3.63 -2.42 6.49
CA LEU A 32 -4.55 -2.94 7.50
C LEU A 32 -3.87 -3.35 8.82
N GLY A 33 -2.58 -3.06 8.98
CA GLY A 33 -1.85 -3.23 10.24
C GLY A 33 -1.04 -4.53 10.38
N ALA A 34 -1.68 -5.69 10.48
CA ALA A 34 -1.02 -6.93 10.90
C ALA A 34 -0.74 -7.94 9.77
N SER A 35 0.44 -8.56 9.76
CA SER A 35 0.75 -9.71 8.91
C SER A 35 0.10 -11.00 9.41
N GLY A 36 -0.03 -11.99 8.53
CA GLY A 36 -0.59 -13.32 8.87
C GLY A 36 -2.12 -13.43 8.80
N ILE A 37 -2.78 -12.43 8.22
CA ILE A 37 -4.23 -12.42 7.98
C ILE A 37 -4.54 -11.79 6.62
N THR A 38 -5.57 -12.30 5.94
CA THR A 38 -6.07 -11.76 4.67
C THR A 38 -7.56 -11.48 4.82
N MET A 39 -7.98 -10.26 4.48
CA MET A 39 -9.39 -9.91 4.34
C MET A 39 -9.85 -10.25 2.93
N VAL A 40 -11.01 -10.90 2.81
CA VAL A 40 -11.64 -11.21 1.53
C VAL A 40 -13.08 -10.69 1.54
N LEU A 41 -13.41 -9.85 0.56
CA LEU A 41 -14.75 -9.36 0.29
C LEU A 41 -15.25 -10.09 -0.96
N VAL A 42 -16.36 -10.80 -0.87
CA VAL A 42 -16.85 -11.66 -1.94
C VAL A 42 -18.37 -11.59 -2.03
N LYS A 43 -18.90 -11.44 -3.26
CA LYS A 43 -20.34 -11.45 -3.50
C LYS A 43 -20.92 -12.83 -3.20
N LYS A 44 -22.08 -12.87 -2.52
CA LYS A 44 -22.79 -14.12 -2.22
C LYS A 44 -23.08 -14.96 -3.47
N SER A 45 -23.54 -14.31 -4.55
CA SER A 45 -23.78 -14.97 -5.84
C SER A 45 -22.51 -15.53 -6.48
N PHE A 46 -21.33 -14.99 -6.16
CA PHE A 46 -20.07 -15.54 -6.65
C PHE A 46 -19.65 -16.78 -5.86
N LEU A 47 -19.99 -16.86 -4.57
CA LEU A 47 -19.75 -18.04 -3.72
C LEU A 47 -20.54 -19.27 -4.18
N GLU A 48 -21.72 -19.09 -4.78
CA GLU A 48 -22.55 -20.18 -5.31
C GLU A 48 -21.85 -20.98 -6.42
N ARG A 49 -20.80 -20.41 -7.03
CA ARG A 49 -19.99 -21.05 -8.07
C ARG A 49 -18.83 -21.89 -7.51
N ALA A 50 -18.68 -21.98 -6.19
CA ALA A 50 -17.58 -22.71 -5.58
C ALA A 50 -17.63 -24.20 -5.93
N ASP A 51 -16.47 -24.76 -6.31
CA ASP A 51 -16.35 -26.19 -6.55
C ASP A 51 -16.48 -26.96 -5.22
N PRO A 52 -17.48 -27.85 -5.09
CA PRO A 52 -17.71 -28.60 -3.84
C PRO A 52 -16.61 -29.63 -3.54
N SER A 53 -15.73 -29.95 -4.50
CA SER A 53 -14.61 -30.88 -4.31
C SER A 53 -13.41 -30.24 -3.60
N LEU A 54 -13.37 -28.91 -3.46
CA LEU A 54 -12.27 -28.21 -2.82
C LEU A 54 -12.15 -28.59 -1.33
N PRO A 55 -10.92 -28.82 -0.82
CA PRO A 55 -10.70 -28.98 0.60
C PRO A 55 -11.27 -27.79 1.41
N PRO A 56 -11.79 -28.01 2.64
CA PRO A 56 -12.45 -26.96 3.43
C PRO A 56 -11.60 -25.69 3.62
N MET A 57 -10.27 -25.83 3.74
CA MET A 57 -9.33 -24.71 3.90
C MET A 57 -9.03 -23.94 2.61
N LEU A 58 -9.47 -24.43 1.45
CA LEU A 58 -9.33 -23.77 0.14
C LEU A 58 -10.68 -23.30 -0.44
N SER A 59 -11.79 -23.50 0.30
CA SER A 59 -13.15 -23.16 -0.15
C SER A 59 -13.67 -21.90 0.52
N TYR A 60 -13.79 -20.80 -0.23
CA TYR A 60 -14.42 -19.57 0.28
C TYR A 60 -15.87 -19.78 0.75
N ALA A 61 -16.62 -20.68 0.10
CA ALA A 61 -17.95 -21.05 0.55
C ALA A 61 -17.93 -21.69 1.95
N ASN A 62 -16.93 -22.52 2.24
CA ASN A 62 -16.74 -23.08 3.57
C ASN A 62 -16.34 -22.01 4.61
N PHE A 63 -15.44 -21.07 4.27
CA PHE A 63 -15.15 -19.93 5.14
C PHE A 63 -16.41 -19.11 5.43
N ALA A 64 -17.25 -18.82 4.43
CA ALA A 64 -18.50 -18.09 4.63
C ALA A 64 -19.48 -18.85 5.54
N LYS A 65 -19.65 -20.17 5.31
CA LYS A 65 -20.53 -21.04 6.11
C LYS A 65 -20.10 -21.15 7.58
N THR A 66 -18.79 -21.12 7.83
CA THR A 66 -18.21 -21.25 9.18
C THR A 66 -17.90 -19.91 9.83
N GLU A 67 -18.35 -18.80 9.24
CA GLU A 67 -18.08 -17.44 9.72
C GLU A 67 -16.58 -17.19 9.93
N SER A 68 -15.79 -17.53 8.90
CA SER A 68 -14.33 -17.44 8.85
C SER A 68 -13.60 -18.30 9.89
N ARG A 69 -14.22 -19.38 10.39
CA ARG A 69 -13.64 -20.29 11.39
C ARG A 69 -13.66 -21.76 10.93
N PRO A 70 -13.13 -22.10 9.75
CA PRO A 70 -12.97 -23.51 9.38
C PRO A 70 -11.90 -24.23 10.24
N ASN A 71 -11.02 -23.46 10.87
CA ASN A 71 -10.07 -23.86 11.91
C ASN A 71 -9.84 -22.68 12.88
N THR A 72 -8.85 -22.79 13.77
CA THR A 72 -8.45 -21.70 14.67
C THR A 72 -8.01 -20.46 13.87
N PRO A 73 -8.71 -19.32 13.97
CA PRO A 73 -8.35 -18.11 13.23
C PRO A 73 -7.14 -17.40 13.85
N PRO A 74 -6.44 -16.53 13.11
CA PRO A 74 -5.38 -15.67 13.64
C PRO A 74 -5.98 -14.56 14.51
N THR A 75 -6.35 -14.91 15.75
CA THR A 75 -7.14 -14.05 16.67
C THR A 75 -6.53 -12.66 16.87
N PHE A 76 -5.20 -12.57 17.01
CA PHE A 76 -4.51 -11.29 17.13
C PHE A 76 -4.62 -10.45 15.86
N GLY A 77 -4.44 -11.05 14.68
CA GLY A 77 -4.60 -10.38 13.39
C GLY A 77 -6.02 -9.85 13.19
N VAL A 78 -7.03 -10.65 13.55
CA VAL A 78 -8.45 -10.22 13.54
C VAL A 78 -8.65 -9.01 14.45
N ARG A 79 -8.09 -9.03 15.66
CA ARG A 79 -8.19 -7.90 16.61
C ARG A 79 -7.56 -6.63 16.05
N VAL A 80 -6.36 -6.72 15.47
CA VAL A 80 -5.66 -5.56 14.88
C VAL A 80 -6.44 -4.99 13.70
N ILE A 81 -6.92 -5.83 12.78
CA ILE A 81 -7.74 -5.36 11.64
C ILE A 81 -9.01 -4.65 12.15
N GLY A 82 -9.67 -5.20 13.18
CA GLY A 82 -10.83 -4.56 13.79
C GLY A 82 -10.54 -3.16 14.32
N LEU A 83 -9.42 -2.98 15.03
CA LEU A 83 -8.97 -1.68 15.52
C LEU A 83 -8.62 -0.71 14.37
N MET A 84 -7.94 -1.20 13.33
CA MET A 84 -7.61 -0.39 12.15
C MET A 84 -8.85 0.04 11.38
N ALA A 85 -9.87 -0.81 11.29
CA ALA A 85 -11.16 -0.47 10.67
C ALA A 85 -11.90 0.60 11.48
N GLN A 86 -11.92 0.49 12.81
CA GLN A 86 -12.48 1.51 13.71
C GLN A 86 -11.77 2.84 13.55
N TRP A 87 -10.44 2.86 13.64
CA TRP A 87 -9.63 4.06 13.41
C TRP A 87 -9.87 4.68 12.04
N THR A 88 -9.94 3.84 10.99
CA THR A 88 -10.23 4.29 9.63
C THR A 88 -11.61 4.95 9.54
N HIS A 89 -12.62 4.38 10.19
CA HIS A 89 -13.96 4.96 10.25
C HIS A 89 -13.98 6.30 10.99
N GLU A 90 -13.36 6.36 12.17
CA GLU A 90 -13.25 7.58 13.00
C GLU A 90 -12.51 8.71 12.26
N PHE A 91 -11.55 8.36 11.40
CA PHE A 91 -10.83 9.32 10.56
C PHE A 91 -11.68 9.89 9.40
N GLY A 92 -12.91 9.39 9.18
CA GLY A 92 -13.78 9.79 8.07
C GLY A 92 -13.71 8.85 6.85
N GLY A 93 -13.11 7.68 7.01
CA GLY A 93 -13.08 6.61 6.02
C GLY A 93 -12.30 6.95 4.74
N PRO A 94 -12.48 6.16 3.67
CA PRO A 94 -11.74 6.35 2.41
C PRO A 94 -11.94 7.73 1.78
N ALA A 95 -13.09 8.38 2.01
CA ALA A 95 -13.38 9.73 1.52
C ALA A 95 -12.45 10.80 2.14
N ALA A 96 -12.08 10.63 3.41
CA ALA A 96 -11.09 11.48 4.06
C ALA A 96 -9.65 11.10 3.67
N PHE A 97 -9.36 9.80 3.53
CA PHE A 97 -8.02 9.34 3.16
C PHE A 97 -7.62 9.67 1.73
N GLY A 98 -8.54 9.65 0.76
CA GLY A 98 -8.21 9.90 -0.65
C GLY A 98 -7.45 11.23 -0.87
N PRO A 99 -8.06 12.38 -0.53
CA PRO A 99 -7.39 13.68 -0.65
C PRO A 99 -6.11 13.78 0.19
N ARG A 100 -6.11 13.22 1.40
CA ARG A 100 -4.94 13.23 2.29
C ARG A 100 -3.77 12.46 1.69
N ASN A 101 -4.01 11.27 1.16
CA ASN A 101 -2.99 10.42 0.57
C ASN A 101 -2.44 11.02 -0.73
N ALA A 102 -3.31 11.59 -1.57
CA ALA A 102 -2.90 12.35 -2.74
C ALA A 102 -2.00 13.55 -2.37
N ALA A 103 -2.37 14.32 -1.33
CA ALA A 103 -1.56 15.43 -0.84
C ALA A 103 -0.18 14.98 -0.31
N LYS A 104 -0.13 13.88 0.44
CA LYS A 104 1.13 13.26 0.89
C LYS A 104 2.03 12.90 -0.28
N ALA A 105 1.49 12.17 -1.26
CA ALA A 105 2.24 11.73 -2.42
C ALA A 105 2.72 12.91 -3.27
N ALA A 106 1.93 13.98 -3.36
CA ALA A 106 2.28 15.19 -4.11
C ALA A 106 3.56 15.87 -3.60
N HIS A 107 3.88 15.84 -2.30
CA HIS A 107 5.15 16.36 -1.79
C HIS A 107 6.36 15.67 -2.41
N ILE A 108 6.32 14.33 -2.47
CA ILE A 108 7.42 13.52 -3.01
C ILE A 108 7.44 13.63 -4.54
N TYR A 109 6.29 13.56 -5.21
CA TYR A 109 6.22 13.72 -6.66
C TYR A 109 6.71 15.11 -7.11
N LYS A 110 6.41 16.17 -6.37
CA LYS A 110 6.95 17.51 -6.64
C LYS A 110 8.47 17.54 -6.54
N ALA A 111 9.06 16.86 -5.55
CA ALA A 111 10.52 16.73 -5.43
C ALA A 111 11.12 15.94 -6.59
N ILE A 112 10.44 14.88 -7.06
CA ILE A 112 10.86 14.09 -8.22
C ILE A 112 10.81 14.94 -9.50
N ASP A 113 9.65 15.52 -9.80
CA ASP A 113 9.41 16.24 -11.05
C ASP A 113 10.21 17.56 -11.13
N GLY A 114 10.45 18.20 -9.98
CA GLY A 114 11.25 19.41 -9.86
C GLY A 114 12.76 19.19 -9.83
N SER A 115 13.24 17.96 -9.96
CA SER A 115 14.66 17.61 -9.79
C SER A 115 15.54 17.84 -11.01
N GLY A 116 15.00 18.36 -12.11
CA GLY A 116 15.75 18.52 -13.37
C GLY A 116 16.21 17.19 -13.98
N GLY A 117 15.60 16.07 -13.60
CA GLY A 117 15.93 14.73 -14.11
C GLY A 117 16.87 13.92 -13.21
N PHE A 118 17.33 14.47 -12.09
CA PHE A 118 18.14 13.72 -11.12
C PHE A 118 17.36 12.53 -10.53
N TYR A 119 16.08 12.74 -10.17
CA TYR A 119 15.15 11.68 -9.84
C TYR A 119 14.25 11.39 -11.05
N ARG A 120 14.14 10.10 -11.42
CA ARG A 120 13.30 9.66 -12.54
C ARG A 120 12.16 8.78 -12.04
N PRO A 121 10.89 9.18 -12.18
CA PRO A 121 9.76 8.36 -11.71
C PRO A 121 9.74 7.03 -12.47
N SER A 122 9.45 5.93 -11.77
CA SER A 122 9.37 4.60 -12.40
C SER A 122 8.11 4.39 -13.26
N MET A 123 7.13 5.29 -13.14
CA MET A 123 5.83 5.18 -13.79
C MET A 123 5.45 6.48 -14.50
N ARG A 124 4.65 6.33 -15.57
CA ARG A 124 3.98 7.45 -16.24
C ARG A 124 3.06 8.20 -15.26
N ALA A 125 2.85 9.49 -15.50
CA ALA A 125 2.10 10.36 -14.59
C ALA A 125 0.69 9.85 -14.27
N ASP A 126 -0.01 9.28 -15.26
CA ASP A 126 -1.36 8.72 -15.14
C ASP A 126 -1.41 7.32 -14.48
N CYS A 127 -0.26 6.73 -14.18
CA CYS A 127 -0.14 5.43 -13.51
C CYS A 127 0.54 5.53 -12.14
N ARG A 128 0.73 6.74 -11.62
CA ARG A 128 1.40 6.99 -10.33
C ARG A 128 0.54 6.49 -9.16
N SER A 129 1.21 5.88 -8.19
CA SER A 129 0.57 5.39 -6.97
C SER A 129 0.70 6.42 -5.87
N ASP A 130 -0.42 6.73 -5.21
CA ASP A 130 -0.40 7.55 -4.00
C ASP A 130 0.12 6.79 -2.77
N MET A 131 0.33 5.47 -2.88
CA MET A 131 0.71 4.58 -1.76
C MET A 131 2.16 4.11 -1.82
N SER A 132 2.72 3.91 -3.01
CA SER A 132 4.07 3.37 -3.19
C SER A 132 4.78 4.11 -4.32
N ILE A 133 5.55 5.11 -3.94
CA ILE A 133 6.18 6.04 -4.86
C ILE A 133 7.57 5.52 -5.18
N SER A 134 7.77 5.07 -6.42
CA SER A 134 9.04 4.49 -6.88
C SER A 134 9.73 5.40 -7.87
N PHE A 135 11.04 5.59 -7.71
CA PHE A 135 11.86 6.42 -8.58
C PHE A 135 13.31 5.94 -8.62
N GLN A 136 13.99 6.28 -9.71
CA GLN A 136 15.37 5.92 -10.01
C GLN A 136 16.28 7.12 -9.79
N LEU A 137 17.53 6.84 -9.41
CA LEU A 137 18.63 7.80 -9.33
C LEU A 137 19.59 7.59 -10.54
N PRO A 138 20.63 8.43 -10.71
CA PRO A 138 21.55 8.31 -11.85
C PRO A 138 22.35 7.00 -11.89
N SER A 139 22.66 6.40 -10.73
CA SER A 139 23.37 5.12 -10.64
C SER A 139 23.09 4.38 -9.32
N ASP A 140 23.45 3.10 -9.24
CA ASP A 140 23.34 2.30 -8.02
C ASP A 140 24.16 2.89 -6.85
N ALA A 141 25.33 3.48 -7.14
CA ALA A 141 26.13 4.17 -6.13
C ALA A 141 25.37 5.37 -5.51
N HIS A 142 24.54 6.07 -6.30
CA HIS A 142 23.67 7.11 -5.77
C HIS A 142 22.54 6.53 -4.93
N VAL A 143 21.96 5.39 -5.33
CA VAL A 143 20.93 4.69 -4.55
C VAL A 143 21.49 4.27 -3.19
N ASP A 144 22.69 3.68 -3.17
CA ASP A 144 23.34 3.24 -1.94
C ASP A 144 23.64 4.41 -1.00
N ARG A 145 24.18 5.51 -1.54
CA ARG A 145 24.41 6.72 -0.78
C ARG A 145 23.11 7.35 -0.25
N PHE A 146 22.07 7.43 -1.09
CA PHE A 146 20.78 7.98 -0.71
C PHE A 146 20.17 7.21 0.46
N VAL A 147 20.17 5.88 0.38
CA VAL A 147 19.65 5.03 1.47
C VAL A 147 20.45 5.22 2.75
N ALA A 148 21.79 5.23 2.68
CA ALA A 148 22.63 5.40 3.85
C ALA A 148 22.47 6.77 4.52
N GLU A 149 22.45 7.86 3.73
CA GLU A 149 22.23 9.21 4.26
C GLU A 149 20.82 9.36 4.85
N ALA A 150 19.79 8.84 4.16
CA ALA A 150 18.42 8.89 4.64
C ALA A 150 18.25 8.13 5.97
N GLU A 151 18.83 6.94 6.09
CA GLU A 151 18.81 6.16 7.33
C GLU A 151 19.48 6.89 8.50
N SER A 152 20.57 7.64 8.25
CA SER A 152 21.22 8.46 9.26
C SER A 152 20.35 9.61 9.79
N GLU A 153 19.37 10.05 8.99
CA GLU A 153 18.35 11.05 9.35
C GLU A 153 17.04 10.41 9.85
N GLY A 154 17.00 9.09 10.04
CA GLY A 154 15.83 8.36 10.52
C GLY A 154 14.78 8.05 9.44
N LEU A 155 15.11 8.23 8.17
CA LEU A 155 14.26 7.92 7.02
C LEU A 155 14.54 6.49 6.52
N CYS A 156 13.94 5.52 7.19
CA CYS A 156 14.19 4.09 6.94
C CYS A 156 13.29 3.49 5.85
N GLY A 157 13.72 2.36 5.28
CA GLY A 157 12.88 1.52 4.40
C GLY A 157 12.69 2.05 2.98
N LEU A 158 13.58 2.95 2.53
CA LEU A 158 13.49 3.60 1.23
C LEU A 158 14.11 2.81 0.08
N ARG A 159 14.86 1.74 0.36
CA ARG A 159 15.45 0.91 -0.70
C ARG A 159 14.35 0.25 -1.53
N GLY A 160 14.45 0.39 -2.85
CA GLY A 160 13.54 -0.22 -3.80
C GLY A 160 13.55 -1.74 -3.75
N HIS A 161 12.56 -2.36 -4.38
CA HIS A 161 12.48 -3.82 -4.47
C HIS A 161 13.68 -4.37 -5.23
N ARG A 162 14.23 -5.52 -4.79
CA ARG A 162 15.45 -6.12 -5.36
C ARG A 162 15.41 -6.28 -6.88
N GLU A 163 14.25 -6.61 -7.44
CA GLU A 163 14.08 -6.81 -8.88
C GLU A 163 14.04 -5.51 -9.69
N TRP A 164 13.60 -4.40 -9.08
CA TRP A 164 13.35 -3.14 -9.78
C TRP A 164 14.42 -2.07 -9.48
N GLY A 165 15.21 -2.26 -8.42
CA GLY A 165 16.21 -1.29 -7.98
C GLY A 165 15.60 0.04 -7.54
N GLY A 166 16.45 1.07 -7.46
CA GLY A 166 16.04 2.43 -7.14
C GLY A 166 15.55 2.64 -5.71
N ILE A 167 14.66 3.61 -5.55
CA ILE A 167 14.08 4.04 -4.27
C ILE A 167 12.56 3.81 -4.31
N ARG A 168 12.00 3.40 -3.18
CA ARG A 168 10.55 3.25 -2.99
C ARG A 168 10.12 3.81 -1.63
N ALA A 169 9.30 4.86 -1.66
CA ALA A 169 8.65 5.41 -0.47
C ALA A 169 7.21 4.87 -0.36
N CYS A 170 6.94 4.06 0.67
CA CYS A 170 5.59 3.56 0.96
C CYS A 170 4.91 4.46 1.99
N VAL A 171 3.85 5.16 1.59
CA VAL A 171 3.20 6.23 2.37
C VAL A 171 1.73 5.92 2.68
N TYR A 172 1.48 4.70 3.16
CA TYR A 172 0.17 4.15 3.56
C TYR A 172 -0.63 5.06 4.51
N ASN A 173 -1.90 4.73 4.78
CA ASN A 173 -2.82 5.58 5.56
C ASN A 173 -2.23 6.08 6.88
N ALA A 174 -1.55 5.19 7.62
CA ALA A 174 -0.93 5.49 8.90
C ALA A 174 0.33 6.36 8.80
N PHE A 175 0.94 6.49 7.62
CA PHE A 175 2.13 7.32 7.44
C PHE A 175 1.78 8.82 7.51
N PRO A 176 2.47 9.61 8.34
CA PRO A 176 2.15 11.02 8.56
C PRO A 176 2.54 11.88 7.37
N ALA A 177 1.76 12.94 7.11
CA ALA A 177 2.08 13.91 6.05
C ALA A 177 3.43 14.58 6.27
N LYS A 178 3.78 14.88 7.53
CA LYS A 178 5.07 15.45 7.87
C LYS A 178 6.25 14.58 7.44
N GLY A 179 6.12 13.26 7.45
CA GLY A 179 7.16 12.36 6.96
C GLY A 179 7.41 12.51 5.45
N CYS A 180 6.36 12.81 4.67
CA CYS A 180 6.49 13.05 3.23
C CYS A 180 7.17 14.39 2.94
N GLU A 181 6.89 15.43 3.74
CA GLU A 181 7.58 16.72 3.67
C GLU A 181 9.08 16.56 3.99
N VAL A 182 9.41 15.90 5.11
CA VAL A 182 10.80 15.67 5.52
C VAL A 182 11.57 14.89 4.45
N LEU A 183 10.96 13.87 3.86
CA LEU A 183 11.57 13.14 2.75
C LEU A 183 11.79 14.03 1.52
N ALA A 184 10.82 14.87 1.17
CA ALA A 184 10.95 15.79 0.04
C ALA A 184 12.07 16.83 0.26
N ASP A 185 12.21 17.35 1.48
CA ASP A 185 13.29 18.26 1.87
C ASP A 185 14.66 17.56 1.79
N PHE A 186 14.76 16.35 2.33
CA PHE A 186 15.95 15.49 2.20
C PHE A 186 16.32 15.26 0.73
N MET A 187 15.34 14.89 -0.11
CA MET A 187 15.54 14.68 -1.55
C MET A 187 16.10 15.92 -2.24
N GLY A 188 15.58 17.12 -1.90
CA GLY A 188 16.08 18.38 -2.44
C GLY A 188 17.52 18.69 -2.02
N ALA A 189 17.86 18.45 -0.75
CA ALA A 189 19.21 18.64 -0.24
C ALA A 189 20.20 17.63 -0.84
N PHE A 190 19.81 16.36 -0.94
CA PHE A 190 20.63 15.30 -1.53
C PHE A 190 20.96 15.57 -2.99
N ALA A 191 19.97 15.97 -3.80
CA ALA A 191 20.17 16.30 -5.21
C ALA A 191 21.11 17.51 -5.41
N LYS A 192 21.04 18.53 -4.54
CA LYS A 192 21.98 19.67 -4.60
C LYS A 192 23.44 19.29 -4.31
N ARG A 193 23.66 18.28 -3.45
CA ARG A 193 25.00 17.83 -3.07
C ARG A 193 25.60 16.83 -4.07
N ASN A 194 24.76 16.10 -4.81
CA ASN A 194 25.17 14.95 -5.62
C ASN A 194 24.77 15.03 -7.10
N GLY A 195 24.09 16.11 -7.53
CA GLY A 195 23.61 16.32 -8.90
C GLY A 195 24.54 17.16 -9.77
#